data_AF-A0A524DW46-F1
#
_entry.id   AF-A0A524DW46-F1
#
_cell.length_a   1.000
_cell.length_b   1.000
_cell.length_c   1.000
_cell.angle_alpha   90.00
_cell.angle_beta   90.00
_cell.angle_gamma   90.00
#
_symmetry.space_group_name_H-M   'P 1'
#
loop_
_entity.id
_entity.type
_entity.pdbx_description
1 polymer ?
#
loop_
_entity_poly.entity_id
_entity_poly.type
_entity_poly.pdbx_seq_one_letter_code
_entity_poly.pdbx_strand_id
1 'polypeptide(L)'
;KKLYNAVLQLLDLTEKNNINAENLLKEIVRCLYILNIERKDRLRTLLRELESTEESIPLSSEDVVQIFEHHIGCRGASRLPVLIVAAAYKAASEYLKEKILALHAHNAADRQTGALGDVEITLIDDKKVITSYEMKLKKVVKSDIDNALNKIVTAKVKIDNYIFISTESSDEDVIEYAKSQYSETKGIEFVILDCISFAKHFLHLFHRIRIDYLNAYQELVLSEPESAISQSLKEIFLNLRLEAERQYINDSE
;
A
#
# COMPACT_ATOMS: atom_id res chain seq x y z
N LYS A 1 16.19 -4.76 25.92
CA LYS A 1 17.04 -4.42 27.09
C LYS A 1 18.54 -4.47 26.78
N LYS A 2 19.08 -5.55 26.18
CA LYS A 2 20.52 -5.63 25.84
C LYS A 2 21.02 -4.54 24.88
N LEU A 3 20.31 -4.31 23.77
CA LEU A 3 20.69 -3.27 22.79
C LEU A 3 20.72 -1.86 23.40
N TYR A 4 19.66 -1.51 24.14
CA TYR A 4 19.56 -0.23 24.84
C TYR A 4 20.74 -0.02 25.80
N ASN A 5 21.09 -1.04 26.59
CA ASN A 5 22.24 -0.97 27.49
C ASN A 5 23.57 -0.84 26.74
N ALA A 6 23.75 -1.53 25.62
CA ALA A 6 24.95 -1.42 24.80
C ALA A 6 25.10 -0.01 24.17
N VAL A 7 24.00 0.59 23.71
CA VAL A 7 24.00 1.96 23.20
C VAL A 7 24.37 2.95 24.32
N LEU A 8 23.79 2.81 25.51
CA LEU A 8 24.13 3.66 26.65
C LEU A 8 25.60 3.51 27.07
N GLN A 9 26.16 2.30 27.03
CA GLN A 9 27.58 2.08 27.29
C GLN A 9 28.47 2.78 26.27
N LEU A 10 28.13 2.72 24.98
CA LEU A 10 28.89 3.43 23.94
C LEU A 10 28.84 4.95 24.12
N LEU A 11 27.69 5.48 24.53
CA LEU A 11 27.54 6.91 24.86
C LEU A 11 28.40 7.31 26.07
N ASP A 12 28.35 6.54 27.16
CA ASP A 12 29.14 6.78 28.38
C ASP A 12 30.66 6.71 28.11
N LEU A 13 31.11 5.74 27.30
CA LEU A 13 32.51 5.64 26.89
C LEU A 13 32.95 6.81 26.01
N THR A 14 32.05 7.36 25.20
CA THR A 14 32.32 8.54 24.37
C THR A 14 32.40 9.80 25.23
N GLU A 15 31.47 9.99 26.16
CA GLU A 15 31.47 11.11 27.11
C GLU A 15 32.74 11.14 27.96
N LYS A 16 33.20 9.97 28.42
CA LYS A 16 34.44 9.81 29.19
C LYS A 16 35.72 9.91 28.35
N ASN A 17 35.62 10.23 27.06
CA ASN A 17 36.73 10.27 26.09
C ASN A 17 37.51 8.94 25.94
N ASN A 18 36.92 7.82 26.35
CA ASN A 18 37.51 6.48 26.15
C ASN A 18 37.36 6.00 24.70
N ILE A 19 36.36 6.52 23.99
CA ILE A 19 36.17 6.32 22.55
C ILE A 19 36.02 7.69 21.90
N ASN A 20 36.73 7.91 20.80
CA ASN A 20 36.58 9.12 20.01
C ASN A 20 35.20 9.13 19.31
N ALA A 21 34.43 10.20 19.50
CA ALA A 21 33.07 10.34 18.95
C ALA A 21 33.02 10.27 17.41
N GLU A 22 34.01 10.85 16.73
CA GLU A 22 34.10 10.82 15.27
C GLU A 22 34.33 9.40 14.76
N ASN A 23 35.21 8.64 15.43
CA ASN A 23 35.44 7.23 15.08
C ASN A 23 34.20 6.37 15.35
N LEU A 24 33.50 6.59 16.47
CA LEU A 24 32.25 5.87 16.75
C LEU A 24 31.19 6.17 15.68
N LEU A 25 31.02 7.44 15.29
CA LEU A 25 30.08 7.81 14.24
C LEU A 25 30.46 7.19 12.89
N LYS A 26 31.75 7.21 12.52
CA LYS A 26 32.25 6.54 11.30
C LYS A 26 31.92 5.06 11.29
N GLU A 27 32.09 4.37 12.42
CA GLU A 27 31.74 2.95 12.53
C GLU A 27 30.24 2.69 12.46
N ILE A 28 29.41 3.55 13.06
CA ILE A 28 27.95 3.45 12.94
C ILE A 28 27.53 3.62 11.47
N VAL A 29 28.04 4.65 10.78
CA VAL A 29 27.74 4.89 9.36
C VAL A 29 28.23 3.72 8.50
N ARG A 30 29.44 3.19 8.76
CA ARG A 30 29.98 2.02 8.05
C ARG A 30 29.08 0.80 8.22
N CYS A 31 28.65 0.49 9.44
CA CYS A 31 27.74 -0.62 9.72
C CYS A 31 26.38 -0.44 9.02
N LEU A 32 25.80 0.76 9.08
CA LEU A 32 24.54 1.06 8.38
C LEU A 32 24.67 0.93 6.86
N TYR A 33 25.80 1.35 6.30
CA TYR A 33 26.09 1.23 4.88
C TYR A 33 26.21 -0.24 4.44
N ILE A 34 26.93 -1.08 5.21
CA ILE A 34 27.03 -2.52 4.95
C ILE A 34 25.65 -3.18 5.02
N LEU A 35 24.88 -2.91 6.08
CA LEU A 35 23.52 -3.45 6.22
C LEU A 35 22.62 -3.05 5.05
N ASN A 36 22.75 -1.82 4.54
CA ASN A 36 22.00 -1.35 3.38
C ASN A 36 22.39 -2.10 2.10
N ILE A 37 23.69 -2.37 1.88
CA ILE A 37 24.14 -3.19 0.75
C ILE A 37 23.56 -4.60 0.84
N GLU A 38 23.70 -5.26 2.00
CA GLU A 38 23.19 -6.62 2.20
C GLU A 38 21.69 -6.73 1.96
N ARG A 39 20.91 -5.73 2.39
CA ARG A 39 19.46 -5.65 2.13
C ARG A 39 19.14 -5.55 0.64
N LYS A 40 19.86 -4.68 -0.08
CA LYS A 40 19.67 -4.51 -1.52
C LYS A 40 20.04 -5.77 -2.28
N ASP A 41 21.10 -6.46 -1.87
CA ASP A 41 21.54 -7.69 -2.52
C ASP A 41 20.53 -8.82 -2.29
N ARG A 42 19.93 -8.94 -1.09
CA ARG A 42 18.82 -9.89 -0.86
C ARG A 42 17.64 -9.65 -1.80
N LEU A 43 17.18 -8.40 -1.96
CA LEU A 43 16.08 -8.10 -2.88
C LEU A 43 16.43 -8.41 -4.32
N ARG A 44 17.67 -8.10 -4.75
CA ARG A 44 18.14 -8.42 -6.10
C ARG A 44 18.15 -9.92 -6.37
N THR A 45 18.56 -10.72 -5.39
CA THR A 45 18.52 -12.19 -5.51
C THR A 45 17.09 -12.69 -5.69
N LEU A 46 16.15 -12.24 -4.84
CA LEU A 46 14.73 -12.63 -4.95
C LEU A 46 14.11 -12.20 -6.28
N LEU A 47 14.44 -11.00 -6.78
CA LEU A 47 13.96 -10.51 -8.08
C LEU A 47 14.50 -11.35 -9.24
N ARG A 48 15.79 -11.73 -9.23
CA ARG A 48 16.37 -12.61 -10.25
C ARG A 48 15.73 -13.99 -10.25
N GLU A 49 15.37 -14.51 -9.08
CA GLU A 49 14.66 -15.78 -8.97
C GLU A 49 13.26 -15.68 -9.59
N LEU A 50 12.55 -14.57 -9.42
CA LEU A 50 11.27 -14.31 -10.08
C LEU A 50 11.40 -14.10 -11.60
N GLU A 51 12.47 -13.48 -12.07
CA GLU A 51 12.73 -13.37 -13.53
C GLU A 51 12.95 -14.77 -14.16
N SER A 52 13.51 -15.72 -13.40
CA SER A 52 13.72 -17.09 -13.89
C SER A 52 12.44 -17.91 -14.00
N THR A 53 11.33 -17.45 -13.40
CA THR A 53 10.02 -18.10 -13.47
C THR A 53 9.11 -17.53 -14.57
N GLU A 54 9.57 -16.57 -15.39
CA GLU A 54 8.76 -15.90 -16.43
C GLU A 54 8.15 -16.84 -17.49
N GLU A 55 8.75 -18.01 -17.73
CA GLU A 55 8.21 -19.00 -18.67
C GLU A 55 7.09 -19.87 -18.08
N SER A 56 6.73 -19.69 -16.80
CA SER A 56 5.68 -20.47 -16.13
C SER A 56 4.27 -20.07 -16.56
N ILE A 57 3.30 -20.94 -16.26
CA ILE A 57 1.88 -20.60 -16.37
C ILE A 57 1.61 -19.33 -15.53
N PRO A 58 0.97 -18.28 -16.10
CA PRO A 58 0.69 -17.07 -15.34
C PRO A 58 -0.29 -17.34 -14.20
N LEU A 59 0.02 -16.83 -13.00
CA LEU A 59 -0.79 -16.95 -11.78
C LEU A 59 -2.27 -16.71 -12.03
N SER A 60 -3.13 -17.50 -11.39
CA SER A 60 -4.58 -17.30 -11.46
C SER A 60 -5.01 -16.04 -10.70
N SER A 61 -6.20 -15.53 -10.98
CA SER A 61 -6.75 -14.40 -10.20
C SER A 61 -6.87 -14.74 -8.71
N GLU A 62 -7.15 -15.99 -8.34
CA GLU A 62 -7.27 -16.39 -6.94
C GLU A 62 -5.90 -16.47 -6.24
N ASP A 63 -4.83 -16.85 -6.93
CA ASP A 63 -3.48 -16.85 -6.33
C ASP A 63 -2.99 -15.43 -6.09
N VAL A 64 -3.29 -14.50 -7.00
CA VAL A 64 -3.00 -13.07 -6.78
C VAL A 64 -3.77 -12.55 -5.57
N VAL A 65 -5.04 -12.91 -5.42
CA VAL A 65 -5.84 -12.56 -4.21
C VAL A 65 -5.20 -13.14 -2.95
N GLN A 66 -4.78 -14.40 -2.97
CA GLN A 66 -4.11 -15.02 -1.83
C GLN A 66 -2.80 -14.31 -1.48
N ILE A 67 -1.98 -13.94 -2.45
CA ILE A 67 -0.76 -13.15 -2.21
C ILE A 67 -1.11 -11.83 -1.52
N PHE A 68 -2.12 -11.11 -1.99
CA PHE A 68 -2.56 -9.85 -1.38
C PHE A 68 -3.08 -10.05 0.05
N GLU A 69 -3.90 -11.07 0.28
CA GLU A 69 -4.47 -11.40 1.59
C GLU A 69 -3.37 -11.72 2.62
N HIS A 70 -2.43 -12.60 2.27
CA HIS A 70 -1.30 -12.95 3.14
C HIS A 70 -0.41 -11.73 3.42
N HIS A 71 -0.18 -10.89 2.41
CA HIS A 71 0.68 -9.72 2.55
C HIS A 71 0.03 -8.64 3.45
N ILE A 72 -1.27 -8.35 3.28
CA ILE A 72 -2.01 -7.42 4.16
C ILE A 72 -2.09 -7.94 5.60
N GLY A 73 -2.15 -9.27 5.78
CA GLY A 73 -2.18 -9.89 7.11
C GLY A 73 -0.91 -9.68 7.95
N CYS A 74 0.17 -9.15 7.36
CA CYS A 74 1.45 -8.94 8.04
C CYS A 74 1.44 -7.73 9.00
N ARG A 75 2.32 -7.75 10.02
CA ARG A 75 2.49 -6.59 10.90
C ARG A 75 3.09 -5.40 10.14
N GLY A 76 2.56 -4.22 10.37
CA GLY A 76 3.01 -2.99 9.70
C GLY A 76 2.45 -2.83 8.28
N ALA A 77 1.39 -3.55 7.93
CA ALA A 77 0.77 -3.56 6.61
C ALA A 77 -0.20 -2.39 6.33
N SER A 78 -0.24 -1.33 7.15
CA SER A 78 -1.25 -0.27 7.01
C SER A 78 -1.20 0.47 5.67
N ARG A 79 -0.04 0.50 5.01
CA ARG A 79 0.14 1.10 3.67
C ARG A 79 -0.28 0.16 2.55
N LEU A 80 -0.38 -1.15 2.78
CA LEU A 80 -0.63 -2.12 1.70
C LEU A 80 -2.01 -1.98 1.04
N PRO A 81 -3.11 -1.73 1.76
CA PRO A 81 -4.42 -1.47 1.12
C PRO A 81 -4.39 -0.27 0.16
N VAL A 82 -3.67 0.80 0.51
CA VAL A 82 -3.45 1.96 -0.38
C VAL A 82 -2.77 1.51 -1.68
N LEU A 83 -1.70 0.71 -1.56
CA LEU A 83 -0.93 0.25 -2.71
C LEU A 83 -1.71 -0.72 -3.59
N ILE A 84 -2.59 -1.54 -3.02
CA ILE A 84 -3.46 -2.46 -3.78
C ILE A 84 -4.43 -1.65 -4.64
N VAL A 85 -5.15 -0.70 -4.06
CA VAL A 85 -6.06 0.17 -4.84
C VAL A 85 -5.28 0.97 -5.89
N ALA A 86 -4.12 1.53 -5.52
CA ALA A 86 -3.26 2.26 -6.43
C ALA A 86 -2.78 1.42 -7.62
N ALA A 87 -2.37 0.19 -7.36
CA ALA A 87 -1.89 -0.73 -8.38
C ALA A 87 -3.01 -1.14 -9.36
N ALA A 88 -4.25 -1.29 -8.89
CA ALA A 88 -5.40 -1.58 -9.75
C ALA A 88 -5.57 -0.48 -10.81
N TYR A 89 -5.59 0.78 -10.37
CA TYR A 89 -5.70 1.93 -11.25
C TYR A 89 -4.49 2.11 -12.15
N LYS A 90 -3.28 1.85 -11.65
CA LYS A 90 -2.06 1.89 -12.46
C LYS A 90 -2.09 0.86 -13.58
N ALA A 91 -2.55 -0.35 -13.31
CA ALA A 91 -2.64 -1.42 -14.30
C ALA A 91 -3.78 -1.22 -15.31
N ALA A 92 -4.94 -0.73 -14.89
CA ALA A 92 -6.10 -0.56 -15.77
C ALA A 92 -6.24 0.85 -16.37
N SER A 93 -5.29 1.76 -16.13
CA SER A 93 -5.44 3.19 -16.45
C SER A 93 -5.89 3.42 -17.90
N GLU A 94 -5.26 2.74 -18.85
CA GLU A 94 -5.57 2.91 -20.29
C GLU A 94 -7.01 2.48 -20.65
N TYR A 95 -7.57 1.51 -19.93
CA TYR A 95 -8.91 0.98 -20.14
C TYR A 95 -9.97 1.82 -19.43
N LEU A 96 -9.67 2.26 -18.21
CA LEU A 96 -10.58 3.09 -17.41
C LEU A 96 -10.62 4.54 -17.91
N LYS A 97 -9.57 5.00 -18.59
CA LYS A 97 -9.30 6.44 -18.84
C LYS A 97 -9.20 7.25 -17.54
N GLU A 98 -8.81 6.56 -16.47
CA GLU A 98 -8.61 7.08 -15.13
C GLU A 98 -7.17 6.83 -14.69
N LYS A 99 -6.63 7.68 -13.83
CA LYS A 99 -5.29 7.53 -13.28
C LYS A 99 -5.25 7.98 -11.83
N ILE A 100 -4.37 7.33 -11.09
CA ILE A 100 -4.02 7.71 -9.74
C ILE A 100 -3.20 9.02 -9.70
N LEU A 101 -3.55 9.92 -8.79
CA LEU A 101 -2.72 11.06 -8.39
C LEU A 101 -1.53 10.57 -7.55
N ALA A 102 -0.39 11.28 -7.64
CA ALA A 102 0.83 10.86 -6.96
C ALA A 102 0.59 10.59 -5.47
N LEU A 103 0.90 9.36 -5.03
CA LEU A 103 0.72 8.95 -3.65
C LEU A 103 1.57 9.82 -2.72
N HIS A 104 0.93 10.46 -1.75
CA HIS A 104 1.65 11.21 -0.72
C HIS A 104 2.27 10.24 0.30
N ALA A 105 3.45 10.60 0.82
CA ALA A 105 4.06 9.88 1.93
C ALA A 105 3.16 9.97 3.16
N HIS A 106 3.00 8.89 3.92
CA HIS A 106 2.15 8.78 5.11
C HIS A 106 2.32 9.88 6.18
N ASN A 107 3.40 10.66 6.12
CA ASN A 107 3.71 11.73 7.06
C ASN A 107 3.29 13.13 6.58
N ALA A 108 2.74 13.25 5.37
CA ALA A 108 2.17 14.50 4.91
C ALA A 108 0.81 14.67 5.60
N ALA A 109 0.74 15.54 6.62
CA ALA A 109 -0.51 15.84 7.28
C ALA A 109 -1.55 16.30 6.23
N ASP A 110 -2.73 15.65 6.19
CA ASP A 110 -3.83 15.92 5.24
C ASP A 110 -4.17 17.43 5.11
N ARG A 111 -3.94 18.20 6.17
CA ARG A 111 -4.15 19.66 6.18
C ARG A 111 -3.18 20.46 5.31
N GLN A 112 -2.00 19.94 5.00
CA GLN A 112 -1.00 20.64 4.19
C GLN A 112 -1.08 20.29 2.70
N THR A 113 -1.62 19.12 2.33
CA THR A 113 -1.70 18.68 0.93
C THR A 113 -3.03 19.03 0.27
N GLY A 114 -4.12 19.14 1.05
CA GLY A 114 -5.46 19.36 0.51
C GLY A 114 -6.08 18.13 -0.16
N ALA A 115 -5.52 16.94 0.09
CA ALA A 115 -6.04 15.67 -0.40
C ALA A 115 -7.39 15.34 0.26
N LEU A 116 -8.29 14.73 -0.52
CA LEU A 116 -9.59 14.27 -0.05
C LEU A 116 -9.51 12.95 0.71
N GLY A 117 -8.61 12.06 0.29
CA GLY A 117 -8.40 10.74 0.88
C GLY A 117 -6.99 10.21 0.64
N ASP A 118 -6.76 8.95 1.01
CA ASP A 118 -5.46 8.28 0.89
C ASP A 118 -5.08 7.95 -0.57
N VAL A 119 -6.08 7.71 -1.42
CA VAL A 119 -5.90 7.51 -2.87
C VAL A 119 -6.90 8.37 -3.62
N GLU A 120 -6.41 9.19 -4.54
CA GLU A 120 -7.23 10.05 -5.38
C GLU A 120 -7.09 9.66 -6.85
N ILE A 121 -8.22 9.57 -7.54
CA ILE A 121 -8.31 9.18 -8.95
C ILE A 121 -8.82 10.36 -9.76
N THR A 122 -8.19 10.57 -10.91
CA THR A 122 -8.50 11.61 -11.90
C THR A 122 -8.76 10.98 -13.26
N LEU A 123 -9.39 11.70 -14.18
CA LEU A 123 -9.36 11.31 -15.59
C LEU A 123 -7.94 11.50 -16.16
N ILE A 124 -7.54 10.74 -17.18
CA ILE A 124 -6.19 10.86 -17.76
C ILE A 124 -5.89 12.30 -18.24
N ASP A 125 -6.88 12.97 -18.82
CA ASP A 125 -6.76 14.33 -19.39
C ASP A 125 -7.29 15.44 -18.47
N ASP A 126 -7.65 15.11 -17.23
CA ASP A 126 -8.11 16.06 -16.23
C ASP A 126 -7.24 15.97 -14.96
N LYS A 127 -7.14 17.07 -14.22
CA LYS A 127 -6.53 17.09 -12.88
C LYS A 127 -7.59 17.03 -11.77
N LYS A 128 -8.86 17.11 -12.14
CA LYS A 128 -9.97 17.04 -11.20
C LYS A 128 -10.12 15.63 -10.66
N VAL A 129 -10.12 15.53 -9.32
CA VAL A 129 -10.43 14.28 -8.62
C VAL A 129 -11.89 13.91 -8.90
N ILE A 130 -12.12 12.66 -9.29
CA ILE A 130 -13.45 12.08 -9.54
C ILE A 130 -13.80 10.99 -8.52
N THR A 131 -12.80 10.27 -8.01
CA THR A 131 -12.98 9.24 -6.99
C THR A 131 -11.92 9.41 -5.91
N SER A 132 -12.33 9.34 -4.65
CA SER A 132 -11.43 9.39 -3.49
C SER A 132 -11.61 8.13 -2.66
N TYR A 133 -10.52 7.48 -2.28
CA TYR A 133 -10.53 6.37 -1.34
C TYR A 133 -9.95 6.78 0.01
N GLU A 134 -10.58 6.35 1.10
CA GLU A 134 -10.10 6.51 2.47
C GLU A 134 -9.92 5.12 3.11
N MET A 135 -8.75 4.87 3.67
CA MET A 135 -8.40 3.61 4.32
C MET A 135 -8.71 3.67 5.81
N LYS A 136 -9.36 2.63 6.33
CA LYS A 136 -9.66 2.47 7.75
C LYS A 136 -9.21 1.11 8.24
N LEU A 137 -8.40 1.12 9.29
CA LEU A 137 -7.96 -0.10 10.01
C LEU A 137 -9.03 -0.64 10.97
N LYS A 138 -10.17 0.05 11.08
CA LYS A 138 -11.28 -0.26 11.97
C LYS A 138 -12.58 -0.08 11.20
N LYS A 139 -13.68 -0.59 11.74
CA LYS A 139 -14.99 -0.38 11.16
C LYS A 139 -15.28 1.11 10.96
N VAL A 140 -15.91 1.43 9.84
CA VAL A 140 -16.34 2.79 9.52
C VAL A 140 -17.50 3.14 10.43
N VAL A 141 -17.50 4.36 10.96
CA VAL A 141 -18.62 4.90 11.75
C VAL A 141 -19.22 6.12 11.06
N LYS A 142 -20.45 6.52 11.44
CA LYS A 142 -21.14 7.68 10.84
C LYS A 142 -20.29 8.96 10.87
N SER A 143 -19.54 9.18 11.95
CA SER A 143 -18.66 10.35 12.03
C SER A 143 -17.52 10.33 11.01
N ASP A 144 -17.08 9.18 10.51
CA ASP A 144 -16.10 9.12 9.41
C ASP A 144 -16.72 9.65 8.11
N ILE A 145 -17.97 9.29 7.84
CA ILE A 145 -18.73 9.77 6.67
C ILE A 145 -18.97 11.29 6.78
N ASP A 146 -19.38 11.77 7.95
CA ASP A 146 -19.56 13.20 8.20
C ASP A 146 -18.25 13.98 8.00
N ASN A 147 -17.13 13.42 8.44
CA ASN A 147 -15.82 14.03 8.23
C ASN A 147 -15.46 14.08 6.74
N ALA A 148 -15.73 13.01 5.98
CA ALA A 148 -15.51 12.98 4.53
C ALA A 148 -16.37 14.02 3.80
N LEU A 149 -17.65 14.14 4.15
CA LEU A 149 -18.54 15.19 3.63
C LEU A 149 -17.98 16.59 3.89
N ASN A 150 -17.55 16.84 5.12
CA ASN A 150 -16.93 18.11 5.50
C ASN A 150 -15.65 18.39 4.69
N LYS A 151 -14.80 17.38 4.43
CA LYS A 151 -13.61 17.51 3.56
C LYS A 151 -14.03 17.96 2.15
N ILE A 152 -14.99 17.28 1.53
CA ILE A 152 -15.46 17.57 0.16
C ILE A 152 -16.03 18.99 0.06
N VAL A 153 -16.92 19.36 0.99
CA VAL A 153 -17.54 20.69 1.02
C VAL A 153 -16.48 21.78 1.19
N THR A 154 -15.52 21.56 2.10
CA THR A 154 -14.44 22.52 2.37
C THR A 154 -13.51 22.70 1.16
N ALA A 155 -13.17 21.60 0.48
CA ALA A 155 -12.33 21.61 -0.70
C ALA A 155 -13.04 22.22 -1.94
N LYS A 156 -14.37 22.39 -1.90
CA LYS A 156 -15.21 22.90 -3.01
C LYS A 156 -15.02 22.13 -4.31
N VAL A 157 -14.76 20.84 -4.18
CA VAL A 157 -14.58 19.92 -5.31
C VAL A 157 -15.84 19.09 -5.49
N LYS A 158 -16.15 18.78 -6.75
CA LYS A 158 -17.22 17.84 -7.10
C LYS A 158 -16.58 16.53 -7.52
N ILE A 159 -16.59 15.54 -6.64
CA ILE A 159 -16.22 14.16 -6.95
C ILE A 159 -17.50 13.36 -7.24
N ASP A 160 -17.35 12.22 -7.89
CA ASP A 160 -18.44 11.29 -8.18
C ASP A 160 -18.50 10.20 -7.09
N ASN A 161 -17.35 9.75 -6.57
CA ASN A 161 -17.28 8.67 -5.58
C ASN A 161 -16.39 9.01 -4.39
N TYR A 162 -16.83 8.67 -3.18
CA TYR A 162 -16.01 8.60 -1.96
C TYR A 162 -16.13 7.21 -1.34
N ILE A 163 -15.04 6.43 -1.41
CA ILE A 163 -15.04 5.01 -1.07
C ILE A 163 -14.19 4.78 0.18
N PHE A 164 -14.78 4.21 1.22
CA PHE A 164 -14.03 3.70 2.37
C PHE A 164 -13.57 2.26 2.09
N ILE A 165 -12.30 1.98 2.35
CA ILE A 165 -11.74 0.64 2.40
C ILE A 165 -11.48 0.29 3.86
N SER A 166 -12.19 -0.70 4.40
CA SER A 166 -12.09 -1.12 5.80
C SER A 166 -11.59 -2.56 5.92
N THR A 167 -10.83 -2.83 6.99
CA THR A 167 -10.46 -4.20 7.38
C THR A 167 -11.51 -4.89 8.26
N GLU A 168 -12.51 -4.14 8.75
CA GLU A 168 -13.60 -4.65 9.59
C GLU A 168 -14.95 -4.36 8.94
N SER A 169 -15.91 -5.29 9.11
CA SER A 169 -17.29 -5.10 8.67
C SER A 169 -17.92 -3.92 9.40
N SER A 170 -18.63 -3.06 8.66
CA SER A 170 -19.36 -1.92 9.23
C SER A 170 -20.80 -2.31 9.52
N ASP A 171 -21.41 -1.63 10.50
CA ASP A 171 -22.78 -1.89 10.93
C ASP A 171 -23.76 -1.50 9.80
N GLU A 172 -24.88 -2.22 9.68
CA GLU A 172 -25.85 -2.05 8.58
C GLU A 172 -26.42 -0.62 8.53
N ASP A 173 -26.60 0.02 9.69
CA ASP A 173 -27.07 1.40 9.80
C ASP A 173 -26.04 2.43 9.32
N VAL A 174 -24.74 2.10 9.33
CA VAL A 174 -23.68 2.93 8.76
C VAL A 174 -23.65 2.78 7.24
N ILE A 175 -23.84 1.57 6.73
CA ILE A 175 -23.93 1.31 5.28
C ILE A 175 -25.15 2.00 4.68
N GLU A 176 -26.31 1.93 5.35
CA GLU A 176 -27.52 2.63 4.92
C GLU A 176 -27.34 4.16 4.99
N TYR A 177 -26.64 4.66 6.01
CA TYR A 177 -26.30 6.08 6.10
C TYR A 177 -25.37 6.53 4.96
N ALA A 178 -24.33 5.77 4.63
CA ALA A 178 -23.47 6.05 3.48
C ALA A 178 -24.30 6.10 2.18
N LYS A 179 -25.21 5.15 1.99
CA LYS A 179 -26.09 5.11 0.82
C LYS A 179 -27.03 6.31 0.73
N SER A 180 -27.54 6.82 1.86
CA SER A 180 -28.43 8.01 1.85
C SER A 180 -27.72 9.25 1.31
N GLN A 181 -26.40 9.33 1.47
CA GLN A 181 -25.59 10.47 1.03
C GLN A 181 -25.66 10.74 -0.47
N TYR A 182 -25.95 9.74 -1.30
CA TYR A 182 -26.12 9.95 -2.74
C TYR A 182 -27.21 11.00 -3.05
N SER A 183 -28.36 10.89 -2.39
CA SER A 183 -29.46 11.84 -2.57
C SER A 183 -29.13 13.19 -1.92
N GLU A 184 -28.54 13.19 -0.74
CA GLU A 184 -28.23 14.39 0.05
C GLU A 184 -27.17 15.27 -0.63
N THR A 185 -26.16 14.65 -1.24
CA THR A 185 -25.07 15.32 -1.96
C THR A 185 -25.40 15.61 -3.43
N LYS A 186 -26.58 15.18 -3.91
CA LYS A 186 -27.02 15.28 -5.30
C LYS A 186 -26.10 14.55 -6.28
N GLY A 187 -25.64 13.36 -5.89
CA GLY A 187 -25.00 12.41 -6.79
C GLY A 187 -23.59 11.96 -6.41
N ILE A 188 -23.10 12.19 -5.19
CA ILE A 188 -21.83 11.61 -4.73
C ILE A 188 -22.10 10.25 -4.10
N GLU A 189 -21.52 9.19 -4.65
CA GLU A 189 -21.64 7.85 -4.12
C GLU A 189 -20.69 7.65 -2.93
N PHE A 190 -21.25 7.31 -1.78
CA PHE A 190 -20.50 6.88 -0.61
C PHE A 190 -20.63 5.37 -0.45
N VAL A 191 -19.50 4.67 -0.47
CA VAL A 191 -19.46 3.20 -0.43
C VAL A 191 -18.44 2.75 0.60
N ILE A 192 -18.73 1.65 1.30
CA ILE A 192 -17.80 0.99 2.22
C ILE A 192 -17.51 -0.40 1.67
N LEU A 193 -16.24 -0.70 1.39
CA LEU A 193 -15.78 -1.98 0.86
C LEU A 193 -14.66 -2.55 1.74
N ASP A 194 -14.44 -3.86 1.62
CA ASP A 194 -13.22 -4.48 2.11
C ASP A 194 -12.16 -4.57 0.99
N CYS A 195 -10.89 -4.48 1.36
CA CYS A 195 -9.79 -4.38 0.39
C CYS A 195 -9.65 -5.64 -0.47
N ILE A 196 -9.87 -6.83 0.13
CA ILE A 196 -9.68 -8.11 -0.54
C ILE A 196 -10.80 -8.37 -1.54
N SER A 197 -12.06 -8.11 -1.19
CA SER A 197 -13.19 -8.20 -2.11
C SER A 197 -13.08 -7.19 -3.24
N PHE A 198 -12.58 -5.97 -2.98
CA PHE A 198 -12.24 -5.02 -4.04
C PHE A 198 -11.23 -5.63 -5.01
N ALA A 199 -10.10 -6.13 -4.51
CA ALA A 199 -9.06 -6.71 -5.34
C ALA A 199 -9.56 -7.94 -6.11
N LYS A 200 -10.31 -8.83 -5.45
CA LYS A 200 -10.90 -10.03 -6.04
C LYS A 200 -11.85 -9.67 -7.16
N HIS A 201 -12.80 -8.77 -6.92
CA HIS A 201 -13.75 -8.34 -7.95
C HIS A 201 -13.02 -7.72 -9.14
N PHE A 202 -12.04 -6.85 -8.88
CA PHE A 202 -11.23 -6.23 -9.92
C PHE A 202 -10.47 -7.27 -10.76
N LEU A 203 -9.81 -8.24 -10.12
CA LEU A 203 -9.06 -9.30 -10.80
C LEU A 203 -9.92 -10.23 -11.64
N HIS A 204 -11.19 -10.43 -11.29
CA HIS A 204 -12.12 -11.20 -12.10
C HIS A 204 -12.69 -10.40 -13.27
N LEU A 205 -13.00 -9.12 -13.04
CA LEU A 205 -13.47 -8.22 -14.09
C LEU A 205 -12.37 -7.94 -15.13
N PHE A 206 -11.15 -7.72 -14.65
CA PHE A 206 -9.96 -7.40 -15.45
C PHE A 206 -8.96 -8.57 -15.51
N HIS A 207 -9.47 -9.79 -15.66
CA HIS A 207 -8.68 -11.03 -15.64
C HIS A 207 -7.47 -11.03 -16.60
N ARG A 208 -7.58 -10.34 -17.75
CA ARG A 208 -6.51 -10.28 -18.76
C ARG A 208 -5.28 -9.50 -18.30
N ILE A 209 -5.43 -8.55 -17.36
CA ILE A 209 -4.34 -7.70 -16.85
C ILE A 209 -3.96 -8.06 -15.41
N ARG A 210 -4.36 -9.24 -14.91
CA ARG A 210 -4.10 -9.66 -13.52
C ARG A 210 -2.61 -9.66 -13.16
N ILE A 211 -1.74 -10.01 -14.12
CA ILE A 211 -0.30 -9.98 -13.92
C ILE A 211 0.22 -8.54 -13.93
N ASP A 212 -0.31 -7.67 -14.80
CA ASP A 212 0.03 -6.25 -14.78
C ASP A 212 -0.38 -5.59 -13.46
N TYR A 213 -1.50 -6.01 -12.86
CA TYR A 213 -1.91 -5.58 -11.53
C TYR A 213 -0.91 -6.05 -10.45
N LEU A 214 -0.53 -7.33 -10.44
CA LEU A 214 0.48 -7.83 -9.51
C LEU A 214 1.84 -7.12 -9.69
N ASN A 215 2.25 -6.86 -10.94
CA ASN A 215 3.48 -6.13 -11.26
C ASN A 215 3.43 -4.68 -10.80
N ALA A 216 2.31 -3.98 -11.05
CA ALA A 216 2.10 -2.62 -10.56
C ALA A 216 2.17 -2.56 -9.03
N TYR A 217 1.61 -3.56 -8.34
CA TYR A 217 1.70 -3.67 -6.89
C TYR A 217 3.13 -3.92 -6.42
N GLN A 218 3.86 -4.85 -7.03
CA GLN A 218 5.27 -5.11 -6.75
C GLN A 218 6.11 -3.83 -6.88
N GLU A 219 5.96 -3.10 -7.99
CA GLU A 219 6.69 -1.85 -8.20
C GLU A 219 6.42 -0.83 -7.08
N LEU A 220 5.14 -0.65 -6.71
CA LEU A 220 4.77 0.27 -5.63
C LEU A 220 5.38 -0.16 -4.30
N VAL A 221 5.23 -1.45 -3.92
CA VAL A 221 5.79 -2.01 -2.68
C VAL A 221 7.29 -1.81 -2.60
N LEU A 222 8.01 -2.07 -3.69
CA LEU A 222 9.47 -1.95 -3.72
C LEU A 222 9.93 -0.49 -3.71
N SER A 223 9.16 0.43 -4.29
CA SER A 223 9.47 1.85 -4.35
C SER A 223 9.25 2.63 -3.05
N GLU A 224 8.36 2.15 -2.16
CA GLU A 224 8.08 2.81 -0.88
C GLU A 224 9.34 2.85 0.02
N PRO A 225 9.60 3.94 0.76
CA PRO A 225 10.70 3.99 1.72
C PRO A 225 10.49 3.02 2.90
N GLU A 226 11.58 2.65 3.58
CA GLU A 226 11.54 1.75 4.75
C GLU A 226 10.62 2.25 5.88
N SER A 227 10.41 3.57 5.97
CA SER A 227 9.50 4.18 6.94
C SER A 227 8.02 3.87 6.68
N ALA A 228 7.65 3.53 5.45
CA ALA A 228 6.28 3.21 5.05
C ALA A 228 6.10 1.69 4.86
N ILE A 229 7.04 1.04 4.18
CA ILE A 229 7.07 -0.42 4.01
C ILE A 229 8.45 -0.92 4.38
N SER A 230 8.51 -1.71 5.46
CA SER A 230 9.77 -2.25 5.95
C SER A 230 10.41 -3.22 4.94
N GLN A 231 11.73 -3.34 5.01
CA GLN A 231 12.49 -4.30 4.21
C GLN A 231 11.94 -5.73 4.34
N SER A 232 11.59 -6.16 5.56
CA SER A 232 11.04 -7.49 5.80
C SER A 232 9.70 -7.69 5.08
N LEU A 233 8.87 -6.66 4.99
CA LEU A 233 7.57 -6.73 4.33
C LEU A 233 7.73 -6.85 2.81
N LYS A 234 8.71 -6.14 2.24
CA LYS A 234 9.11 -6.30 0.82
C LYS A 234 9.59 -7.72 0.53
N GLU A 235 10.46 -8.26 1.37
CA GLU A 235 10.98 -9.63 1.23
C GLU A 235 9.86 -10.68 1.36
N ILE A 236 8.92 -10.50 2.30
CA ILE A 236 7.74 -11.39 2.44
C ILE A 236 6.93 -11.42 1.14
N PHE A 237 6.64 -10.25 0.56
CA PHE A 237 5.90 -10.18 -0.70
C PHE A 237 6.57 -10.96 -1.84
N LEU A 238 7.88 -10.74 -2.05
CA LEU A 238 8.61 -11.42 -3.12
C LEU A 238 8.63 -12.94 -2.90
N ASN A 239 8.77 -13.40 -1.66
CA ASN A 239 8.70 -14.84 -1.35
C ASN A 239 7.30 -15.41 -1.60
N LEU A 240 6.23 -14.73 -1.18
CA LEU A 240 4.84 -15.18 -1.44
C LEU A 240 4.60 -15.35 -2.95
N ARG A 241 5.05 -14.39 -3.74
CA ARG A 241 4.94 -14.45 -5.20
C ARG A 241 5.75 -15.60 -5.79
N LEU A 242 7.00 -15.75 -5.37
CA LEU A 242 7.91 -16.80 -5.86
C LEU A 242 7.40 -18.20 -5.51
N GLU A 243 6.88 -18.39 -4.31
CA GLU A 243 6.25 -19.65 -3.88
C GLU A 243 5.05 -19.98 -4.77
N ALA A 244 4.18 -19.00 -5.05
CA ALA A 244 3.03 -19.20 -5.92
C ALA A 244 3.45 -19.54 -7.37
N GLU A 245 4.42 -18.83 -7.94
CA GLU A 245 4.88 -19.10 -9.32
C GLU A 245 5.55 -20.47 -9.45
N ARG A 246 6.32 -20.90 -8.43
CA ARG A 246 6.95 -22.22 -8.40
C ARG A 246 5.97 -23.39 -8.35
N GLN A 247 4.80 -23.21 -7.73
CA GLN A 247 3.76 -24.26 -7.72
C GLN A 247 3.34 -24.64 -9.14
N TYR A 248 3.21 -23.65 -10.03
CA TYR A 248 2.84 -23.88 -11.42
C TYR A 248 3.95 -24.51 -12.28
N ILE A 249 5.22 -24.34 -11.89
CA ILE A 249 6.34 -25.02 -12.54
C ILE A 249 6.33 -26.50 -12.18
N ASN A 250 6.24 -26.80 -10.88
CA ASN A 250 6.25 -28.18 -10.39
C ASN A 250 5.03 -28.99 -10.85
N ASP A 251 3.86 -28.35 -11.01
CA ASP A 251 2.64 -29.01 -11.50
C ASP A 251 2.66 -29.24 -13.03
N SER A 252 3.64 -28.66 -13.74
CA SER A 252 3.80 -28.80 -15.19
C SER A 252 4.85 -29.86 -15.59
N GLU A 253 5.59 -30.42 -14.63
CA GLU A 253 6.57 -31.52 -14.80
C GLU A 253 5.98 -32.89 -14.46
#